data_AF-A0A356IJ96-F1
#
_entry.id   AF-A0A356IJ96-F1
#
_cell.length_a   1.000
_cell.length_b   1.000
_cell.length_c   1.000
_cell.angle_alpha   90.00
_cell.angle_beta   90.00
_cell.angle_gamma   90.00
#
_symmetry.space_group_name_H-M   'P 1'
#
loop_
_entity.id
_entity.type
_entity.pdbx_description
1 polymer ?
#
loop_
_entity_poly.entity_id
_entity_poly.type
_entity_poly.pdbx_seq_one_letter_code
_entity_poly.pdbx_strand_id
1 'polypeptide(L)'
;MKALKTLLTLYLLLIAAAAVADCAALESQLSRQNRALEHLEQQRQALDNLLQGQINNDFVLTEAVDAPLDMGLEVLEARRSLQREQHQLDSEDTPAVPQAFADCPDQSTRWLGQEKQIRSLRQVVNKLQLQLYELPRASRLALVREATQWQTLNTLSATVQSWADNHPEHPEVQSLQREILAWIEYWRSSTRIWLSQLVANQPQSTASNEVWRETLQVPHPQQAIDWSIPIRLGADVDLLGWLDTLEEAHRALLRESGKWRNQHIWALGWGNFLHELSQPQRFALQLATEIRSAPTNLIDAITRPFIRDYRRAVKQEKRGEMLASWFLQGLALVAIMSAILKLAAVTPQFLSHAQQRLLSTLKHRGLIQFNAAVLWFIKPNAPWFMVLVCANTIAEFLPDRWIILHWLAPIGSLYAAFRAVRVIVEWVIARSFTRSGQFVSSHTAQQQTHDAQRVSWLVLLCILGWTLVKGTGGGYLMFFIILLIALLLWATLLWLMLRYRDSVSRFLLYAAGRGTAKKLDPQTAQRWWMLPIWPLLFVLAHLSDVVIHLHQKLLFFDTYRSVSVKLMRIRLAAEAKDEESAEGDDSLPDESYSDWMLRNNKAWIDAFDISTVL
;
A
#
# COMPACT_ATOMS: atom_id res chain seq x y z
N MET A 1 79.19 -31.54 -39.39
CA MET A 1 78.35 -31.79 -38.18
C MET A 1 78.52 -30.79 -37.03
N LYS A 2 79.69 -30.15 -36.80
CA LYS A 2 79.84 -29.14 -35.72
C LYS A 2 79.07 -27.82 -35.98
N ALA A 3 79.04 -27.34 -37.22
CA ALA A 3 78.35 -26.10 -37.59
C ALA A 3 76.81 -26.17 -37.47
N LEU A 4 76.22 -27.36 -37.68
CA LEU A 4 74.78 -27.57 -37.55
C LEU A 4 74.34 -27.55 -36.08
N LYS A 5 75.16 -28.11 -35.17
CA LYS A 5 74.89 -28.05 -33.73
C LYS A 5 74.96 -26.63 -33.19
N THR A 6 75.93 -25.81 -33.63
CA THR A 6 76.05 -24.42 -33.19
C THR A 6 74.90 -23.55 -33.70
N LEU A 7 74.45 -23.74 -34.93
CA LEU A 7 73.27 -23.05 -35.48
C LEU A 7 71.98 -23.48 -34.76
N LEU A 8 71.81 -24.76 -34.47
CA LEU A 8 70.65 -25.26 -33.74
C LEU A 8 70.62 -24.74 -32.29
N THR A 9 71.77 -24.69 -31.60
CA THR A 9 71.86 -24.11 -30.26
C THR A 9 71.65 -22.60 -30.27
N LEU A 10 72.13 -21.88 -31.27
CA LEU A 10 71.90 -20.44 -31.38
C LEU A 10 70.42 -20.14 -31.68
N TYR A 11 69.78 -20.95 -32.53
CA TYR A 11 68.36 -20.85 -32.84
C TYR A 11 67.48 -21.21 -31.63
N LEU A 12 67.84 -22.25 -30.87
CA LEU A 12 67.18 -22.61 -29.61
C LEU A 12 67.40 -21.55 -28.51
N LEU A 13 68.57 -20.90 -28.44
CA LEU A 13 68.83 -19.77 -27.53
C LEU A 13 68.09 -18.50 -27.97
N LEU A 14 67.94 -18.25 -29.27
CA LEU A 14 67.16 -17.13 -29.81
C LEU A 14 65.65 -17.34 -29.61
N ILE A 15 65.16 -18.58 -29.71
CA ILE A 15 63.77 -18.92 -29.38
C ILE A 15 63.53 -18.83 -27.85
N ALA A 16 64.49 -19.24 -27.03
CA ALA A 16 64.41 -19.09 -25.57
C ALA A 16 64.48 -17.62 -25.12
N ALA A 17 65.23 -16.77 -25.84
CA ALA A 17 65.26 -15.32 -25.59
C ALA A 17 64.01 -14.59 -26.13
N ALA A 18 63.34 -15.13 -27.15
CA ALA A 18 62.06 -14.61 -27.64
C ALA A 18 60.84 -15.04 -26.79
N ALA A 19 61.04 -15.98 -25.86
CA ALA A 19 60.04 -16.40 -24.87
C ALA A 19 60.22 -15.70 -23.51
N VAL A 20 60.95 -14.57 -23.46
CA VAL A 20 60.85 -13.66 -22.32
C VAL A 20 59.53 -12.92 -22.48
N ALA A 21 58.52 -13.31 -21.71
CA ALA A 21 57.25 -12.61 -21.65
C ALA A 21 57.50 -11.11 -21.49
N ASP A 22 56.90 -10.29 -22.35
CA ASP A 22 57.00 -8.83 -22.28
C ASP A 22 56.20 -8.36 -21.06
N CYS A 23 56.78 -8.49 -19.88
CA CYS A 23 56.15 -8.13 -18.61
C CYS A 23 55.73 -6.64 -18.63
N ALA A 24 56.38 -5.78 -19.43
CA ALA A 24 55.98 -4.38 -19.58
C ALA A 24 54.57 -4.23 -20.22
N ALA A 25 54.16 -5.16 -21.08
CA ALA A 25 52.82 -5.17 -21.67
C ALA A 25 51.73 -5.51 -20.62
N LEU A 26 52.05 -6.31 -19.61
CA LEU A 26 51.16 -6.69 -18.51
C LEU A 26 50.96 -5.56 -17.48
N GLU A 27 51.88 -4.60 -17.40
CA GLU A 27 51.74 -3.37 -16.60
C GLU A 27 50.46 -2.59 -16.97
N SER A 28 50.09 -2.63 -18.26
CA SER A 28 48.86 -2.00 -18.76
C SER A 28 47.59 -2.69 -18.25
N GLN A 29 47.63 -3.98 -17.94
CA GLN A 29 46.50 -4.72 -17.35
C GLN A 29 46.40 -4.46 -15.84
N LEU A 30 47.53 -4.44 -15.14
CA LEU A 30 47.59 -4.07 -13.72
C LEU A 30 47.07 -2.64 -13.48
N SER A 31 47.42 -1.68 -14.35
CA SER A 31 46.89 -0.31 -14.25
C SER A 31 45.36 -0.24 -14.48
N ARG A 32 44.78 -1.09 -15.35
CA ARG A 32 43.32 -1.18 -15.50
C ARG A 32 42.65 -1.77 -14.25
N GLN A 33 43.23 -2.81 -13.65
CA GLN A 33 42.74 -3.34 -12.38
C GLN A 33 42.82 -2.31 -11.26
N ASN A 34 43.90 -1.50 -11.22
CA ASN A 34 44.01 -0.44 -10.23
C ASN A 34 42.90 0.61 -10.37
N ARG A 35 42.57 1.03 -11.60
CA ARG A 35 41.43 1.93 -11.85
C ARG A 35 40.09 1.30 -11.45
N ALA A 36 39.91 0.00 -11.69
CA ALA A 36 38.70 -0.71 -11.28
C ALA A 36 38.58 -0.78 -9.75
N LEU A 37 39.71 -0.96 -9.05
CA LEU A 37 39.78 -0.93 -7.60
C LEU A 37 39.46 0.46 -7.06
N GLU A 38 40.08 1.52 -7.58
CA GLU A 38 39.80 2.91 -7.21
C GLU A 38 38.32 3.27 -7.40
N HIS A 39 37.71 2.84 -8.52
CA HIS A 39 36.29 3.03 -8.76
C HIS A 39 35.41 2.30 -7.73
N LEU A 40 35.73 1.04 -7.40
CA LEU A 40 34.98 0.28 -6.39
C LEU A 40 35.13 0.87 -4.99
N GLU A 41 36.30 1.43 -4.65
CA GLU A 41 36.51 2.13 -3.39
C GLU A 41 35.68 3.41 -3.31
N GLN A 42 35.65 4.21 -4.38
CA GLN A 42 34.80 5.40 -4.46
C GLN A 42 33.32 5.04 -4.35
N GLN A 43 32.87 4.01 -5.08
CA GLN A 43 31.49 3.53 -5.03
C GLN A 43 31.12 3.01 -3.63
N ARG A 44 32.01 2.25 -2.99
CA ARG A 44 31.83 1.80 -1.60
C ARG A 44 31.68 2.98 -0.66
N GLN A 45 32.57 3.96 -0.73
CA GLN A 45 32.51 5.15 0.13
C GLN A 45 31.23 5.94 -0.08
N ALA A 46 30.82 6.15 -1.34
CA ALA A 46 29.56 6.83 -1.67
C ALA A 46 28.34 6.10 -1.09
N LEU A 47 28.29 4.77 -1.21
CA LEU A 47 27.20 3.95 -0.65
C LEU A 47 27.21 3.94 0.88
N ASP A 48 28.37 3.81 1.51
CA ASP A 48 28.49 3.80 2.97
C ASP A 48 28.09 5.16 3.55
N ASN A 49 28.56 6.26 2.95
CA ASN A 49 28.16 7.62 3.28
C ASN A 49 26.65 7.84 3.10
N LEU A 50 26.06 7.35 2.02
CA LEU A 50 24.62 7.41 1.79
C LEU A 50 23.85 6.67 2.89
N LEU A 51 24.29 5.47 3.26
CA LEU A 51 23.62 4.65 4.26
C LEU A 51 23.77 5.22 5.68
N GLN A 52 24.87 5.92 5.95
CA GLN A 52 25.12 6.61 7.21
C GLN A 52 24.50 8.03 7.26
N GLY A 53 23.92 8.51 6.16
CA GLY A 53 23.39 9.87 6.05
C GLY A 53 24.46 10.97 5.94
N GLN A 54 25.72 10.60 5.68
CA GLN A 54 26.88 11.50 5.58
C GLN A 54 27.22 11.84 4.12
N ILE A 55 26.22 12.27 3.34
CA ILE A 55 26.42 12.59 1.92
C ILE A 55 27.21 13.89 1.71
N ASN A 56 28.16 13.84 0.77
CA ASN A 56 28.95 14.98 0.31
C ASN A 56 28.10 15.95 -0.53
N ASN A 57 28.56 17.19 -0.67
CA ASN A 57 27.82 18.23 -1.39
C ASN A 57 27.69 17.92 -2.90
N ASP A 58 28.69 17.25 -3.48
CA ASP A 58 28.79 16.83 -4.87
C ASP A 58 28.19 15.44 -5.16
N PHE A 59 27.48 14.85 -4.19
CA PHE A 59 26.92 13.51 -4.31
C PHE A 59 25.98 13.35 -5.53
N VAL A 60 26.22 12.27 -6.30
CA VAL A 60 25.41 11.87 -7.45
C VAL A 60 24.89 10.43 -7.28
N LEU A 61 23.57 10.28 -7.16
CA LEU A 61 22.96 8.97 -6.89
C LEU A 61 23.23 7.92 -7.98
N THR A 62 23.26 8.35 -9.25
CA THR A 62 23.50 7.46 -10.41
C THR A 62 24.94 6.95 -10.49
N GLU A 63 25.88 7.57 -9.78
CA GLU A 63 27.27 7.09 -9.68
C GLU A 63 27.42 6.06 -8.55
N ALA A 64 26.56 6.11 -7.54
CA ALA A 64 26.58 5.16 -6.43
C ALA A 64 25.83 3.84 -6.72
N VAL A 65 24.78 3.90 -7.54
CA VAL A 65 23.83 2.79 -7.74
C VAL A 65 23.67 2.44 -9.22
N ASP A 66 23.75 1.14 -9.52
CA ASP A 66 23.78 0.65 -10.92
C ASP A 66 22.40 0.57 -11.59
N ALA A 67 21.31 0.70 -10.83
CA ALA A 67 19.94 0.64 -11.32
C ALA A 67 19.10 1.81 -10.77
N PRO A 68 18.20 2.39 -11.59
CA PRO A 68 17.37 3.51 -11.15
C PRO A 68 16.34 3.04 -10.11
N LEU A 69 16.44 3.61 -8.91
CA LEU A 69 15.68 3.17 -7.73
C LEU A 69 14.16 3.44 -7.83
N ASP A 70 13.73 4.28 -8.76
CA ASP A 70 12.33 4.63 -9.02
C ASP A 70 11.58 3.59 -9.90
N MET A 71 12.32 2.78 -10.66
CA MET A 71 11.79 1.77 -11.56
C MET A 71 11.69 0.41 -10.88
N GLY A 72 10.48 0.06 -10.44
CA GLY A 72 10.25 -1.15 -9.64
C GLY A 72 10.67 -2.47 -10.31
N LEU A 73 10.54 -2.58 -11.64
CA LEU A 73 10.95 -3.78 -12.38
C LEU A 73 12.48 -3.89 -12.47
N GLU A 74 13.15 -2.79 -12.80
CA GLU A 74 14.61 -2.73 -12.94
C GLU A 74 15.31 -3.01 -11.60
N VAL A 75 14.77 -2.50 -10.49
CA VAL A 75 15.27 -2.82 -9.14
C VAL A 75 15.12 -4.32 -8.82
N LEU A 76 14.02 -4.96 -9.25
CA LEU A 76 13.83 -6.40 -9.04
C LEU A 76 14.81 -7.24 -9.86
N GLU A 77 15.08 -6.83 -11.10
CA GLU A 77 16.06 -7.47 -11.97
C GLU A 77 17.48 -7.30 -11.42
N ALA A 78 17.86 -6.08 -11.05
CA ALA A 78 19.14 -5.75 -10.44
C ALA A 78 19.36 -6.51 -9.11
N ARG A 79 18.31 -6.63 -8.28
CA ARG A 79 18.39 -7.43 -7.05
C ARG A 79 18.70 -8.90 -7.35
N ARG A 80 18.02 -9.49 -8.35
CA ARG A 80 18.24 -10.89 -8.72
C ARG A 80 19.63 -11.10 -9.33
N SER A 81 20.14 -10.17 -10.13
CA SER A 81 21.49 -10.27 -10.69
C SER A 81 22.55 -10.18 -9.58
N LEU A 82 22.43 -9.21 -8.67
CA LEU A 82 23.36 -9.08 -7.54
C LEU A 82 23.35 -10.29 -6.62
N GLN A 83 22.18 -10.87 -6.32
CA GLN A 83 22.11 -12.09 -5.51
C GLN A 83 22.81 -13.28 -6.18
N ARG A 84 22.71 -13.42 -7.51
CA ARG A 84 23.44 -14.45 -8.25
C ARG A 84 24.94 -14.20 -8.24
N GLU A 85 25.36 -12.96 -8.45
CA GLU A 85 26.77 -12.59 -8.43
C GLU A 85 27.37 -12.79 -7.03
N GLN A 86 26.63 -12.46 -5.97
CA GLN A 86 27.03 -12.72 -4.58
C GLN A 86 27.28 -14.23 -4.35
N HIS A 87 26.35 -15.09 -4.80
CA HIS A 87 26.51 -16.54 -4.69
C HIS A 87 27.70 -17.08 -5.50
N GLN A 88 28.00 -16.49 -6.66
CA GLN A 88 29.18 -16.85 -7.45
C GLN A 88 30.48 -16.43 -6.75
N LEU A 89 30.53 -15.21 -6.23
CA LEU A 89 31.68 -14.69 -5.47
C LEU A 89 31.94 -15.49 -4.19
N ASP A 90 30.89 -15.99 -3.55
CA ASP A 90 30.98 -16.78 -2.31
C ASP A 90 31.34 -18.27 -2.57
N SER A 91 31.26 -18.76 -3.82
CA SER A 91 31.53 -20.17 -4.17
C SER A 91 32.90 -20.41 -4.82
N GLU A 92 33.57 -19.37 -5.35
CA GLU A 92 34.93 -19.49 -5.88
C GLU A 92 36.00 -19.16 -4.82
N ASP A 93 36.58 -20.20 -4.21
CA ASP A 93 37.55 -20.06 -3.10
C ASP A 93 38.90 -19.42 -3.49
N THR A 94 39.29 -19.41 -4.78
CA THR A 94 40.54 -18.74 -5.21
C THR A 94 40.50 -18.24 -6.67
N PRO A 95 40.86 -16.97 -6.95
CA PRO A 95 41.04 -16.51 -8.33
C PRO A 95 42.25 -17.20 -8.97
N ALA A 96 42.03 -17.83 -10.12
CA ALA A 96 43.11 -18.41 -10.92
C ALA A 96 43.93 -17.30 -11.60
N VAL A 97 45.26 -17.38 -11.50
CA VAL A 97 46.16 -16.45 -12.19
C VAL A 97 46.09 -16.73 -13.70
N PRO A 98 45.85 -15.72 -14.56
CA PRO A 98 45.85 -15.92 -16.00
C PRO A 98 47.22 -16.42 -16.48
N GLN A 99 47.22 -17.34 -17.46
CA GLN A 99 48.46 -17.95 -17.97
C GLN A 99 49.51 -16.92 -18.44
N ALA A 100 49.07 -15.74 -18.89
CA ALA A 100 49.95 -14.64 -19.30
C ALA A 100 50.84 -14.09 -18.17
N PHE A 101 50.46 -14.27 -16.90
CA PHE A 101 51.25 -13.83 -15.73
C PHE A 101 52.17 -14.93 -15.17
N ALA A 102 52.10 -16.16 -15.70
CA ALA A 102 52.87 -17.29 -15.17
C ALA A 102 54.39 -17.07 -15.25
N ASP A 103 54.84 -16.34 -16.27
CA ASP A 103 56.27 -16.08 -16.54
C ASP A 103 56.79 -14.80 -15.82
N CYS A 104 55.92 -14.02 -15.17
CA CYS A 104 56.27 -12.76 -14.48
C CYS A 104 55.85 -12.82 -12.99
N PRO A 105 56.66 -13.40 -12.09
CA PRO A 105 56.26 -13.70 -10.71
C PRO A 105 55.87 -12.46 -9.89
N ASP A 106 56.61 -11.36 -10.02
CA ASP A 106 56.32 -10.10 -9.30
C ASP A 106 54.99 -9.45 -9.75
N GLN A 107 54.65 -9.55 -11.03
CA GLN A 107 53.38 -9.03 -11.54
C GLN A 107 52.21 -9.97 -11.22
N SER A 108 52.44 -11.28 -11.20
CA SER A 108 51.44 -12.28 -10.82
C SER A 108 50.97 -12.11 -9.36
N THR A 109 51.89 -11.81 -8.44
CA THR A 109 51.58 -11.58 -7.02
C THR A 109 50.81 -10.29 -6.82
N ARG A 110 51.17 -9.20 -7.53
CA ARG A 110 50.41 -7.95 -7.55
C ARG A 110 49.00 -8.14 -8.09
N TRP A 111 48.86 -8.84 -9.21
CA TRP A 111 47.58 -9.14 -9.84
C TRP A 111 46.67 -9.93 -8.87
N LEU A 112 47.19 -10.98 -8.25
CA LEU A 112 46.43 -11.82 -7.33
C LEU A 112 46.05 -11.06 -6.04
N GLY A 113 46.89 -10.13 -5.59
CA GLY A 113 46.57 -9.20 -4.50
C GLY A 113 45.42 -8.25 -4.85
N GLN A 114 45.50 -7.59 -6.02
CA GLN A 114 44.48 -6.67 -6.52
C GLN A 114 43.15 -7.38 -6.76
N GLU A 115 43.17 -8.57 -7.36
CA GLU A 115 41.95 -9.35 -7.65
C GLU A 115 41.23 -9.78 -6.35
N LYS A 116 41.97 -10.19 -5.32
CA LYS A 116 41.39 -10.47 -3.99
C LYS A 116 40.73 -9.22 -3.39
N GLN A 117 41.37 -8.06 -3.49
CA GLN A 117 40.81 -6.80 -3.02
C GLN A 117 39.54 -6.44 -3.79
N ILE A 118 39.55 -6.52 -5.13
CA ILE A 118 38.40 -6.28 -6.00
C ILE A 118 37.23 -7.19 -5.63
N ARG A 119 37.45 -8.51 -5.47
CA ARG A 119 36.38 -9.44 -5.05
C ARG A 119 35.79 -9.07 -3.70
N SER A 120 36.64 -8.79 -2.71
CA SER A 120 36.19 -8.42 -1.36
C SER A 120 35.41 -7.10 -1.35
N LEU A 121 35.87 -6.08 -2.09
CA LEU A 121 35.19 -4.81 -2.23
C LEU A 121 33.86 -4.98 -2.95
N ARG A 122 33.81 -5.78 -4.02
CA ARG A 122 32.57 -6.07 -4.74
C ARG A 122 31.56 -6.79 -3.87
N GLN A 123 31.97 -7.76 -3.04
CA GLN A 123 31.08 -8.40 -2.07
C GLN A 123 30.47 -7.39 -1.09
N VAL A 124 31.25 -6.40 -0.64
CA VAL A 124 30.76 -5.34 0.25
C VAL A 124 29.82 -4.40 -0.50
N VAL A 125 30.20 -3.90 -1.68
CA VAL A 125 29.37 -3.02 -2.53
C VAL A 125 28.04 -3.68 -2.85
N ASN A 126 28.05 -4.96 -3.27
CA ASN A 126 26.83 -5.71 -3.58
C ASN A 126 25.91 -5.83 -2.34
N LYS A 127 26.49 -6.07 -1.15
CA LYS A 127 25.71 -6.08 0.11
C LYS A 127 25.07 -4.72 0.41
N LEU A 128 25.80 -3.61 0.24
CA LEU A 128 25.28 -2.26 0.47
C LEU A 128 24.19 -1.88 -0.55
N GLN A 129 24.38 -2.22 -1.84
CA GLN A 129 23.37 -2.02 -2.87
C GLN A 129 22.10 -2.85 -2.60
N LEU A 130 22.25 -4.10 -2.16
CA LEU A 130 21.11 -4.94 -1.79
C LEU A 130 20.31 -4.33 -0.64
N GLN A 131 20.96 -3.74 0.37
CA GLN A 131 20.27 -3.02 1.44
C GLN A 131 19.41 -1.87 0.90
N LEU A 132 19.92 -1.09 -0.06
CA LEU A 132 19.15 -0.02 -0.72
C LEU A 132 17.97 -0.57 -1.53
N TYR A 133 18.16 -1.68 -2.24
CA TYR A 133 17.10 -2.31 -3.04
C TYR A 133 16.01 -2.98 -2.19
N GLU A 134 16.32 -3.34 -0.95
CA GLU A 134 15.38 -3.89 0.03
C GLU A 134 14.51 -2.82 0.71
N LEU A 135 14.90 -1.54 0.63
CA LEU A 135 14.07 -0.44 1.13
C LEU A 135 12.68 -0.45 0.49
N PRO A 136 11.61 -0.06 1.22
CA PRO A 136 10.27 0.06 0.64
C PRO A 136 10.26 0.97 -0.59
N ARG A 137 9.43 0.66 -1.59
CA ARG A 137 9.31 1.47 -2.83
C ARG A 137 9.10 2.96 -2.54
N ALA A 138 8.32 3.29 -1.51
CA ALA A 138 8.08 4.67 -1.11
C ALA A 138 9.38 5.38 -0.66
N SER A 139 10.19 4.71 0.17
CA SER A 139 11.48 5.23 0.64
C SER A 139 12.48 5.38 -0.50
N ARG A 140 12.54 4.42 -1.44
CA ARG A 140 13.39 4.51 -2.64
C ARG A 140 13.01 5.70 -3.53
N LEU A 141 11.71 5.91 -3.75
CA LEU A 141 11.22 7.06 -4.52
C LEU A 141 11.51 8.40 -3.81
N ALA A 142 11.39 8.44 -2.49
CA ALA A 142 11.74 9.61 -1.70
C ALA A 142 13.25 9.91 -1.81
N LEU A 143 14.09 8.88 -1.70
CA LEU A 143 15.54 9.00 -1.84
C LEU A 143 15.95 9.60 -3.21
N VAL A 144 15.37 9.10 -4.30
CA VAL A 144 15.65 9.63 -5.66
C VAL A 144 15.25 11.10 -5.76
N ARG A 145 14.09 11.48 -5.22
CA ARG A 145 13.61 12.87 -5.26
C ARG A 145 14.50 13.80 -4.47
N GLU A 146 14.82 13.45 -3.23
CA GLU A 146 15.67 14.28 -2.38
C GLU A 146 17.10 14.35 -2.90
N ALA A 147 17.64 13.27 -3.47
CA ALA A 147 18.94 13.29 -4.15
C ALA A 147 18.93 14.21 -5.38
N THR A 148 17.83 14.25 -6.14
CA THR A 148 17.68 15.18 -7.26
C THR A 148 17.64 16.64 -6.78
N GLN A 149 16.93 16.92 -5.68
CA GLN A 149 16.92 18.25 -5.07
C GLN A 149 18.29 18.65 -4.54
N TRP A 150 19.01 17.69 -3.92
CA TRP A 150 20.37 17.89 -3.45
C TRP A 150 21.31 18.34 -4.58
N GLN A 151 21.25 17.66 -5.73
CA GLN A 151 22.02 18.04 -6.93
C GLN A 151 21.61 19.41 -7.46
N THR A 152 20.30 19.67 -7.54
CA THR A 152 19.77 20.96 -8.02
C THR A 152 20.27 22.11 -7.14
N LEU A 153 20.22 21.94 -5.82
CA LEU A 153 20.75 22.94 -4.88
C LEU A 153 22.28 23.05 -4.94
N ASN A 154 23.00 21.97 -5.25
CA ASN A 154 24.44 22.05 -5.47
C ASN A 154 24.76 22.90 -6.70
N THR A 155 24.05 22.70 -7.82
CA THR A 155 24.21 23.54 -9.02
C THR A 155 23.85 24.99 -8.74
N LEU A 156 22.75 25.24 -8.01
CA LEU A 156 22.35 26.58 -7.61
C LEU A 156 23.42 27.25 -6.72
N SER A 157 23.99 26.52 -5.76
CA SER A 157 25.06 27.05 -4.90
C SER A 157 26.29 27.47 -5.70
N ALA A 158 26.68 26.70 -6.72
CA ALA A 158 27.78 27.04 -7.61
C ALA A 158 27.44 28.25 -8.50
N THR A 159 26.20 28.35 -9.00
CA THR A 159 25.74 29.50 -9.79
C THR A 159 25.71 30.78 -8.95
N VAL A 160 25.20 30.72 -7.73
CA VAL A 160 25.11 31.86 -6.81
C VAL A 160 26.51 32.31 -6.38
N GLN A 161 27.42 31.37 -6.10
CA GLN A 161 28.82 31.66 -5.80
C GLN A 161 29.50 32.36 -6.98
N SER A 162 29.42 31.79 -8.19
CA SER A 162 30.02 32.37 -9.38
C SER A 162 29.44 33.75 -9.71
N TRP A 163 28.14 33.95 -9.50
CA TRP A 163 27.50 35.25 -9.68
C TRP A 163 28.03 36.29 -8.70
N ALA A 164 28.22 35.94 -7.43
CA ALA A 164 28.74 36.84 -6.42
C ALA A 164 30.24 37.15 -6.61
N ASP A 165 31.02 36.16 -7.03
CA ASP A 165 32.45 36.33 -7.36
C ASP A 165 32.65 37.27 -8.56
N ASN A 166 31.68 37.34 -9.48
CA ASN A 166 31.69 38.27 -10.61
C ASN A 166 31.27 39.70 -10.25
N HIS A 167 30.75 39.94 -9.05
CA HIS A 167 30.29 41.25 -8.58
C HIS A 167 30.83 41.59 -7.17
N PRO A 168 32.16 41.56 -6.95
CA PRO A 168 32.75 41.76 -5.63
C PRO A 168 32.51 43.17 -5.07
N GLU A 169 32.28 44.16 -5.94
CA GLU A 169 32.02 45.55 -5.57
C GLU A 169 30.65 45.80 -4.91
N HIS A 170 29.73 44.83 -4.93
CA HIS A 170 28.39 44.97 -4.37
C HIS A 170 28.24 44.20 -3.04
N PRO A 171 28.28 44.87 -1.87
CA PRO A 171 28.16 44.19 -0.56
C PRO A 171 26.79 43.52 -0.36
N GLU A 172 25.76 44.05 -1.01
CA GLU A 172 24.41 43.51 -1.06
C GLU A 172 24.36 42.10 -1.70
N VAL A 173 25.09 41.91 -2.81
CA VAL A 173 25.23 40.63 -3.52
C VAL A 173 25.90 39.58 -2.62
N GLN A 174 26.96 39.98 -1.92
CA GLN A 174 27.68 39.14 -0.96
C GLN A 174 26.84 38.81 0.30
N SER A 175 25.89 39.67 0.68
CA SER A 175 24.93 39.36 1.75
C SER A 175 23.93 38.30 1.28
N LEU A 176 23.30 38.52 0.13
CA LEU A 176 22.30 37.60 -0.42
C LEU A 176 22.89 36.21 -0.68
N GLN A 177 24.11 36.14 -1.24
CA GLN A 177 24.85 34.89 -1.41
C GLN A 177 25.02 34.14 -0.08
N ARG A 178 25.47 34.82 0.97
CA ARG A 178 25.67 34.20 2.29
C ARG A 178 24.37 33.68 2.87
N GLU A 179 23.27 34.42 2.72
CA GLU A 179 21.94 33.99 3.18
C GLU A 179 21.44 32.76 2.42
N ILE A 180 21.58 32.74 1.09
CA ILE A 180 21.20 31.59 0.25
C ILE A 180 22.04 30.37 0.61
N LEU A 181 23.36 30.51 0.72
CA LEU A 181 24.25 29.39 1.07
C LEU A 181 24.00 28.87 2.49
N ALA A 182 23.75 29.77 3.45
CA ALA A 182 23.37 29.40 4.81
C ALA A 182 22.05 28.62 4.84
N TRP A 183 21.06 29.05 4.05
CA TRP A 183 19.79 28.33 3.91
C TRP A 183 19.98 26.94 3.29
N ILE A 184 20.78 26.84 2.21
CA ILE A 184 21.09 25.56 1.56
C ILE A 184 21.78 24.60 2.53
N GLU A 185 22.73 25.08 3.34
CA GLU A 185 23.40 24.21 4.32
C GLU A 185 22.45 23.80 5.47
N TYR A 186 21.55 24.68 5.90
CA TYR A 186 20.51 24.33 6.87
C TYR A 186 19.54 23.27 6.33
N TRP A 187 19.14 23.39 5.05
CA TRP A 187 18.36 22.37 4.37
C TRP A 187 19.14 21.05 4.28
N ARG A 188 20.42 21.09 3.89
CA ARG A 188 21.29 19.90 3.78
C ARG A 188 21.46 19.17 5.10
N SER A 189 21.66 19.89 6.20
CA SER A 189 21.79 19.29 7.53
C SER A 189 20.51 18.54 7.93
N SER A 190 19.34 19.12 7.67
CA SER A 190 18.04 18.50 7.92
C SER A 190 17.83 17.26 7.05
N THR A 191 18.21 17.32 5.77
CA THR A 191 18.16 16.18 4.85
C THR A 191 19.10 15.04 5.27
N ARG A 192 20.31 15.34 5.77
CA ARG A 192 21.25 14.33 6.32
C ARG A 192 20.65 13.60 7.54
N ILE A 193 20.04 14.34 8.46
CA ILE A 193 19.34 13.77 9.63
C ILE A 193 18.22 12.83 9.17
N TRP A 194 17.37 13.28 8.23
CA TRP A 194 16.30 12.45 7.68
C TRP A 194 16.84 11.20 6.97
N LEU A 195 17.88 11.34 6.13
CA LEU A 195 18.48 10.25 5.37
C LEU A 195 19.07 9.16 6.30
N SER A 196 19.75 9.57 7.38
CA SER A 196 20.30 8.63 8.37
C SER A 196 19.23 7.74 9.00
N GLN A 197 18.01 8.25 9.15
CA GLN A 197 16.88 7.53 9.73
C GLN A 197 16.06 6.77 8.69
N LEU A 198 16.06 7.23 7.43
CA LEU A 198 15.43 6.51 6.31
C LEU A 198 16.04 5.12 6.12
N VAL A 199 17.35 5.02 6.30
CA VAL A 199 18.15 3.81 6.07
C VAL A 199 18.28 2.94 7.33
N ALA A 200 18.09 3.52 8.51
CA ALA A 200 18.19 2.78 9.77
C ALA A 200 17.18 1.61 9.82
N ASN A 201 17.70 0.39 10.05
CA ASN A 201 16.91 -0.85 10.03
C ASN A 201 15.95 -1.02 11.22
N GLN A 202 15.87 -0.07 12.16
CA GLN A 202 15.01 -0.19 13.34
C GLN A 202 14.01 0.96 13.44
N PRO A 203 12.70 0.67 13.39
CA PRO A 203 11.69 1.69 13.55
C PRO A 203 11.53 2.08 15.03
N GLN A 204 11.89 3.32 15.37
CA GLN A 204 11.61 3.92 16.68
C GLN A 204 10.75 5.19 16.51
N SER A 205 9.59 5.26 17.18
CA SER A 205 8.64 6.38 17.03
C SER A 205 9.26 7.72 17.40
N THR A 206 10.06 7.72 18.46
CA THR A 206 10.75 8.89 19.02
C THR A 206 11.68 9.52 17.99
N ALA A 207 12.45 8.70 17.28
CA ALA A 207 13.35 9.16 16.21
C ALA A 207 12.58 9.78 15.04
N SER A 208 11.48 9.17 14.59
CA SER A 208 10.69 9.71 13.45
C SER A 208 10.03 11.06 13.75
N ASN A 209 9.57 11.26 14.99
CA ASN A 209 8.97 12.52 15.42
C ASN A 209 10.01 13.62 15.64
N GLU A 210 11.20 13.25 16.12
CA GLU A 210 12.34 14.16 16.27
C GLU A 210 12.84 14.65 14.91
N VAL A 211 13.08 13.75 13.95
CA VAL A 211 13.45 14.10 12.56
C VAL A 211 12.44 15.06 11.95
N TRP A 212 11.15 14.79 12.14
CA TRP A 212 10.10 15.66 11.61
C TRP A 212 10.11 17.05 12.26
N ARG A 213 10.34 17.12 13.57
CA ARG A 213 10.47 18.40 14.28
C ARG A 213 11.69 19.17 13.78
N GLU A 214 12.83 18.53 13.55
CA GLU A 214 14.00 19.18 12.96
C GLU A 214 13.70 19.65 11.53
N THR A 215 13.02 18.82 10.72
CA THR A 215 12.64 19.20 9.35
C THR A 215 11.69 20.42 9.34
N LEU A 216 10.78 20.52 10.30
CA LEU A 216 9.87 21.66 10.44
C LEU A 216 10.56 22.97 10.83
N GLN A 217 11.77 22.91 11.39
CA GLN A 217 12.55 24.10 11.74
C GLN A 217 13.20 24.75 10.51
N VAL A 218 13.26 24.05 9.36
CA VAL A 218 13.77 24.63 8.10
C VAL A 218 12.88 25.80 7.71
N PRO A 219 13.39 27.05 7.78
CA PRO A 219 12.56 28.22 7.55
C PRO A 219 12.19 28.32 6.07
N HIS A 220 11.01 28.86 5.78
CA HIS A 220 10.59 29.08 4.40
C HIS A 220 11.55 30.10 3.74
N PRO A 221 12.05 29.88 2.50
CA PRO A 221 13.08 30.73 1.89
C PRO A 221 12.64 32.19 1.72
N GLN A 222 11.35 32.45 1.49
CA GLN A 222 10.80 33.82 1.48
C GLN A 222 10.94 34.58 2.80
N GLN A 223 10.98 33.86 3.93
CA GLN A 223 11.05 34.45 5.27
C GLN A 223 12.49 34.51 5.79
N ALA A 224 13.35 33.60 5.32
CA ALA A 224 14.71 33.44 5.79
C ALA A 224 15.73 34.33 5.07
N ILE A 225 15.42 34.73 3.84
CA ILE A 225 16.33 35.43 2.94
C ILE A 225 15.71 36.79 2.59
N ASP A 226 16.51 37.85 2.63
CA ASP A 226 16.06 39.18 2.23
C ASP A 226 16.07 39.33 0.70
N TRP A 227 14.93 39.01 0.08
CA TRP A 227 14.73 39.18 -1.37
C TRP A 227 14.48 40.64 -1.79
N SER A 228 14.36 41.57 -0.84
CA SER A 228 14.03 42.97 -1.11
C SER A 228 15.24 43.84 -1.48
N ILE A 229 16.44 43.25 -1.45
CA ILE A 229 17.70 43.90 -1.80
C ILE A 229 17.62 44.41 -3.26
N PRO A 230 17.69 45.74 -3.49
CA PRO A 230 17.53 46.33 -4.80
C PRO A 230 18.80 46.15 -5.64
N ILE A 231 18.96 44.94 -6.19
CA ILE A 231 20.08 44.61 -7.07
C ILE A 231 19.89 45.35 -8.40
N ARG A 232 20.49 46.55 -8.53
CA ARG A 232 20.55 47.31 -9.79
C ARG A 232 21.67 46.79 -10.70
N LEU A 233 21.71 45.49 -10.94
CA LEU A 233 22.62 44.89 -11.91
C LEU A 233 21.92 44.85 -13.27
N GLY A 234 22.55 45.41 -14.30
CA GLY A 234 22.01 45.53 -15.66
C GLY A 234 21.89 44.20 -16.43
N ALA A 235 21.89 43.05 -15.74
CA ALA A 235 21.71 41.73 -16.31
C ALA A 235 20.61 41.01 -15.51
N ASP A 236 19.63 40.43 -16.21
CA ASP A 236 18.51 39.67 -15.65
C ASP A 236 19.01 38.47 -14.82
N VAL A 237 19.31 38.69 -13.54
CA VAL A 237 19.53 37.60 -12.58
C VAL A 237 18.18 36.99 -12.27
N ASP A 238 18.03 35.68 -12.49
CA ASP A 238 16.79 34.94 -12.25
C ASP A 238 16.57 34.65 -10.75
N LEU A 239 16.48 35.71 -9.95
CA LEU A 239 16.23 35.64 -8.50
C LEU A 239 14.91 34.91 -8.20
N LEU A 240 13.91 35.09 -9.07
CA LEU A 240 12.63 34.38 -8.99
C LEU A 240 12.82 32.88 -9.22
N GLY A 241 13.59 32.47 -10.23
CA GLY A 241 13.92 31.06 -10.46
C GLY A 241 14.74 30.44 -9.33
N TRP A 242 15.61 31.22 -8.68
CA TRP A 242 16.32 30.78 -7.48
C TRP A 242 15.36 30.55 -6.32
N LEU A 243 14.48 31.52 -6.03
CA LEU A 243 13.45 31.38 -5.00
C LEU A 243 12.54 30.16 -5.26
N ASP A 244 12.06 29.99 -6.50
CA ASP A 244 11.23 28.84 -6.90
C ASP A 244 11.95 27.51 -6.67
N THR A 245 13.25 27.45 -6.94
CA THR A 245 14.08 26.26 -6.71
C THR A 245 14.21 25.94 -5.22
N LEU A 246 14.48 26.96 -4.39
CA LEU A 246 14.55 26.81 -2.93
C LEU A 246 13.19 26.41 -2.34
N GLU A 247 12.08 26.99 -2.82
CA GLU A 247 10.73 26.64 -2.39
C GLU A 247 10.33 25.21 -2.76
N GLU A 248 10.65 24.76 -3.98
CA GLU A 248 10.38 23.39 -4.40
C GLU A 248 11.20 22.40 -3.56
N ALA A 249 12.47 22.70 -3.26
CA ALA A 249 13.30 21.88 -2.38
C ALA A 249 12.78 21.84 -0.92
N HIS A 250 12.33 22.99 -0.39
CA HIS A 250 11.69 23.08 0.93
C HIS A 250 10.42 22.23 1.01
N ARG A 251 9.52 22.40 0.04
CA ARG A 251 8.26 21.64 -0.04
C ARG A 251 8.49 20.16 -0.29
N ALA A 252 9.51 19.80 -1.07
CA ALA A 252 9.89 18.40 -1.30
C ALA A 252 10.30 17.73 0.01
N LEU A 253 11.27 18.31 0.73
CA LEU A 253 11.78 17.76 1.98
C LEU A 253 10.67 17.61 3.03
N LEU A 254 9.86 18.66 3.26
CA LEU A 254 8.73 18.59 4.20
C LEU A 254 7.72 17.50 3.80
N ARG A 255 7.46 17.35 2.50
CA ARG A 255 6.50 16.36 2.02
C ARG A 255 7.02 14.94 2.16
N GLU A 256 8.26 14.67 1.76
CA GLU A 256 8.83 13.32 1.81
C GLU A 256 9.14 12.90 3.26
N SER A 257 9.69 13.80 4.09
CA SER A 257 9.89 13.56 5.53
C SER A 257 8.55 13.32 6.25
N GLY A 258 7.52 14.11 5.95
CA GLY A 258 6.18 13.92 6.50
C GLY A 258 5.56 12.58 6.09
N LYS A 259 5.62 12.21 4.81
CA LYS A 259 5.13 10.91 4.32
C LYS A 259 5.86 9.73 4.96
N TRP A 260 7.19 9.80 5.03
CA TRP A 260 8.00 8.79 5.69
C TRP A 260 7.61 8.63 7.16
N ARG A 261 7.55 9.73 7.92
CA ARG A 261 7.10 9.73 9.32
C ARG A 261 5.74 9.07 9.47
N ASN A 262 4.78 9.43 8.64
CA ASN A 262 3.40 8.97 8.78
C ASN A 262 3.25 7.48 8.43
N GLN A 263 4.00 6.98 7.43
CA GLN A 263 4.11 5.55 7.16
C GLN A 263 4.76 4.80 8.32
N HIS A 264 5.77 5.39 8.94
CA HIS A 264 6.47 4.83 10.08
C HIS A 264 5.57 4.71 11.32
N ILE A 265 4.84 5.78 11.67
CA ILE A 265 3.85 5.78 12.76
C ILE A 265 2.77 4.72 12.51
N TRP A 266 2.30 4.58 11.28
CA TRP A 266 1.33 3.56 10.92
C TRP A 266 1.88 2.14 11.06
N ALA A 267 3.14 1.90 10.65
CA ALA A 267 3.80 0.60 10.74
C ALA A 267 4.01 0.14 12.19
N LEU A 268 4.17 1.07 13.14
CA LEU A 268 4.25 0.77 14.58
C LEU A 268 2.90 0.34 15.19
N GLY A 269 1.78 0.64 14.52
CA GLY A 269 0.45 0.16 14.87
C GLY A 269 -0.20 0.80 16.10
N TRP A 270 -1.34 0.22 16.52
CA TRP A 270 -2.21 0.77 17.57
C TRP A 270 -1.56 0.83 18.97
N GLY A 271 -0.66 -0.11 19.29
CA GLY A 271 0.01 -0.14 20.60
C GLY A 271 0.84 1.12 20.83
N ASN A 272 1.62 1.54 19.83
CA ASN A 272 2.41 2.76 19.90
C ASN A 272 1.53 4.02 19.90
N PHE A 273 0.45 4.03 19.11
CA PHE A 273 -0.54 5.11 19.14
C PHE A 273 -1.08 5.35 20.56
N LEU A 274 -1.46 4.29 21.28
CA LEU A 274 -1.96 4.38 22.65
C LEU A 274 -0.87 4.84 23.64
N HIS A 275 0.38 4.44 23.42
CA HIS A 275 1.51 4.90 24.22
C HIS A 275 1.77 6.41 24.05
N GLU A 276 1.75 6.91 22.81
CA GLU A 276 1.90 8.33 22.50
C GLU A 276 0.72 9.16 23.05
N LEU A 277 -0.50 8.58 23.08
CA LEU A 277 -1.66 9.21 23.72
C LEU A 277 -1.44 9.46 25.23
N SER A 278 -0.60 8.65 25.90
CA SER A 278 -0.25 8.90 27.32
C SER A 278 0.71 10.10 27.51
N GLN A 279 1.23 10.69 26.42
CA GLN A 279 2.03 11.91 26.42
C GLN A 279 1.26 13.06 25.73
N PRO A 280 0.19 13.59 26.36
CA PRO A 280 -0.82 14.42 25.69
C PRO A 280 -0.28 15.72 25.10
N GLN A 281 0.75 16.33 25.71
CA GLN A 281 1.33 17.58 25.21
C GLN A 281 2.03 17.39 23.86
N ARG A 282 2.85 16.33 23.73
CA ARG A 282 3.57 16.01 22.48
C ARG A 282 2.61 15.56 21.40
N PHE A 283 1.68 14.69 21.75
CA PHE A 283 0.64 14.21 20.85
C PHE A 283 -0.24 15.34 20.31
N ALA A 284 -0.73 16.25 21.17
CA ALA A 284 -1.60 17.35 20.75
C ALA A 284 -0.90 18.32 19.80
N LEU A 285 0.37 18.64 20.05
CA LEU A 285 1.15 19.51 19.18
C LEU A 285 1.35 18.86 17.80
N GLN A 286 1.70 17.57 17.76
CA GLN A 286 1.86 16.83 16.51
C GLN A 286 0.54 16.72 15.75
N LEU A 287 -0.55 16.37 16.42
CA LEU A 287 -1.87 16.29 15.82
C LEU A 287 -2.33 17.65 15.26
N ALA A 288 -2.07 18.75 15.97
CA ALA A 288 -2.38 20.09 15.48
C ALA A 288 -1.61 20.44 14.20
N THR A 289 -0.33 20.06 14.10
CA THR A 289 0.45 20.25 12.86
C THR A 289 -0.09 19.41 11.70
N GLU A 290 -0.52 18.17 11.95
CA GLU A 290 -1.14 17.31 10.94
C GLU A 290 -2.49 17.86 10.46
N ILE A 291 -3.33 18.34 11.38
CA ILE A 291 -4.63 18.93 11.03
C ILE A 291 -4.45 20.20 10.20
N ARG A 292 -3.48 21.05 10.53
CA ARG A 292 -3.20 22.28 9.77
C ARG A 292 -2.61 22.01 8.39
N SER A 293 -1.81 20.95 8.23
CA SER A 293 -1.19 20.59 6.95
C SER A 293 -2.06 19.67 6.09
N ALA A 294 -3.10 19.04 6.64
CA ALA A 294 -3.98 18.16 5.88
C ALA A 294 -4.67 18.83 4.68
N PRO A 295 -5.25 20.06 4.78
CA PRO A 295 -5.91 20.70 3.65
C PRO A 295 -4.95 21.02 2.50
N THR A 296 -3.75 21.53 2.80
CA THR A 296 -2.74 21.84 1.78
C THR A 296 -2.22 20.56 1.14
N ASN A 297 -1.94 19.51 1.92
CA ASN A 297 -1.54 18.20 1.40
C ASN A 297 -2.63 17.57 0.52
N LEU A 298 -3.90 17.75 0.87
CA LEU A 298 -5.03 17.27 0.07
C LEU A 298 -5.10 17.98 -1.28
N ILE A 299 -5.06 19.31 -1.26
CA ILE A 299 -5.08 20.13 -2.48
C ILE A 299 -3.89 19.75 -3.36
N ASP A 300 -2.70 19.63 -2.79
CA ASP A 300 -1.50 19.19 -3.52
C ASP A 300 -1.67 17.78 -4.09
N ALA A 301 -2.20 16.82 -3.34
CA ALA A 301 -2.39 15.46 -3.83
C ALA A 301 -3.35 15.41 -5.04
N ILE A 302 -4.41 16.22 -5.03
CA ILE A 302 -5.40 16.30 -6.11
C ILE A 302 -4.86 17.09 -7.30
N THR A 303 -4.19 18.23 -7.06
CA THR A 303 -3.80 19.18 -8.11
C THR A 303 -2.46 18.85 -8.76
N ARG A 304 -1.53 18.19 -8.06
CA ARG A 304 -0.16 17.92 -8.56
C ARG A 304 -0.10 17.16 -9.88
N PRO A 305 -0.94 16.14 -10.16
CA PRO A 305 -0.97 15.51 -11.48
C PRO A 305 -1.29 16.52 -12.59
N PHE A 306 -2.28 17.39 -12.35
CA PHE A 306 -2.68 18.44 -13.28
C PHE A 306 -1.60 19.51 -13.46
N ILE A 307 -0.96 19.94 -12.36
CA ILE A 307 0.15 20.91 -12.40
C ILE A 307 1.34 20.32 -13.17
N ARG A 308 1.68 19.05 -12.96
CA ARG A 308 2.77 18.37 -13.65
C ARG A 308 2.52 18.30 -15.15
N ASP A 309 1.31 17.88 -15.56
CA ASP A 309 0.94 17.82 -16.97
C ASP A 309 0.86 19.20 -17.60
N TYR A 310 0.39 20.22 -16.87
CA TYR A 310 0.42 21.60 -17.32
C TYR A 310 1.85 22.11 -17.53
N ARG A 311 2.75 21.94 -16.55
CA ARG A 311 4.16 22.35 -16.68
C ARG A 311 4.84 21.63 -17.85
N ARG A 312 4.55 20.34 -18.08
CA ARG A 312 5.06 19.59 -19.24
C ARG A 312 4.53 20.16 -20.56
N ALA A 313 3.23 20.41 -20.65
CA ALA A 313 2.61 20.99 -21.84
C ALA A 313 3.14 22.41 -22.13
N VAL A 314 3.42 23.20 -21.09
CA VAL A 314 4.06 24.51 -21.20
C VAL A 314 5.48 24.39 -21.80
N LYS A 315 6.31 23.47 -21.27
CA LYS A 315 7.67 23.24 -21.76
C LYS A 315 7.73 22.70 -23.19
N GLN A 316 6.69 22.00 -23.62
CA GLN A 316 6.58 21.44 -24.97
C GLN A 316 5.77 22.31 -25.93
N GLU A 317 5.38 23.52 -25.52
CA GLU A 317 4.52 24.46 -26.27
C GLU A 317 3.14 23.90 -26.69
N LYS A 318 2.67 22.82 -26.04
CA LYS A 318 1.43 22.10 -26.36
C LYS A 318 0.27 22.42 -25.41
N ARG A 319 0.16 23.68 -24.97
CA ARG A 319 -0.87 24.10 -24.00
C ARG A 319 -2.29 23.87 -24.51
N GLY A 320 -2.54 24.21 -25.78
CA GLY A 320 -3.85 24.05 -26.41
C GLY A 320 -4.30 22.58 -26.52
N GLU A 321 -3.38 21.69 -26.92
CA GLU A 321 -3.65 20.25 -27.01
C GLU A 321 -4.01 19.66 -25.63
N MET A 322 -3.33 20.10 -24.57
CA MET A 322 -3.58 19.63 -23.22
C MET A 322 -4.97 20.07 -22.71
N LEU A 323 -5.34 21.35 -22.89
CA LEU A 323 -6.65 21.85 -22.47
C LEU A 323 -7.79 21.17 -23.25
N ALA A 324 -7.60 20.98 -24.57
CA ALA A 324 -8.53 20.21 -25.39
C ALA A 324 -8.65 18.75 -24.92
N SER A 325 -7.54 18.12 -24.56
CA SER A 325 -7.52 16.76 -23.99
C SER A 325 -8.30 16.69 -22.67
N TRP A 326 -8.11 17.63 -21.74
CA TRP A 326 -8.86 17.67 -20.49
C TRP A 326 -10.35 17.88 -20.71
N PHE A 327 -10.72 18.78 -21.64
CA PHE A 327 -12.11 18.99 -22.02
C PHE A 327 -12.76 17.73 -22.62
N LEU A 328 -12.06 17.07 -23.55
CA LEU A 328 -12.52 15.81 -24.15
C LEU A 328 -12.63 14.69 -23.12
N GLN A 329 -11.69 14.58 -22.17
CA GLN A 329 -11.78 13.61 -21.08
C GLN A 329 -13.00 13.90 -20.18
N GLY A 330 -13.31 15.17 -19.90
CA GLY A 330 -14.52 15.55 -19.15
C GLY A 330 -15.80 15.13 -19.88
N LEU A 331 -15.90 15.41 -21.18
CA LEU A 331 -17.04 14.97 -22.00
C LEU A 331 -17.14 13.44 -22.08
N ALA A 332 -16.01 12.76 -22.28
CA ALA A 332 -15.94 11.31 -22.32
C ALA A 332 -16.37 10.69 -20.99
N LEU A 333 -15.97 11.28 -19.85
CA LEU A 333 -16.39 10.81 -18.52
C LEU A 333 -17.92 10.84 -18.39
N VAL A 334 -18.55 11.95 -18.78
CA VAL A 334 -20.02 12.10 -18.74
C VAL A 334 -20.69 11.11 -19.70
N ALA A 335 -20.17 10.95 -20.91
CA ALA A 335 -20.70 10.03 -21.91
C ALA A 335 -20.60 8.56 -21.44
N ILE A 336 -19.45 8.15 -20.92
CA ILE A 336 -19.22 6.80 -20.39
C ILE A 336 -20.11 6.55 -19.18
N MET A 337 -20.21 7.49 -18.24
CA MET A 337 -21.11 7.36 -17.09
C MET A 337 -22.58 7.21 -17.52
N SER A 338 -23.02 7.99 -18.49
CA SER A 338 -24.38 7.87 -19.06
C SER A 338 -24.60 6.49 -19.71
N ALA A 339 -23.62 6.00 -20.47
CA ALA A 339 -23.68 4.67 -21.08
C ALA A 339 -23.73 3.55 -20.03
N ILE A 340 -22.90 3.63 -18.98
CA ILE A 340 -22.89 2.67 -17.86
C ILE A 340 -24.23 2.69 -17.14
N LEU A 341 -24.82 3.86 -16.87
CA LEU A 341 -26.12 3.96 -16.22
C LEU A 341 -27.25 3.36 -17.07
N LYS A 342 -27.23 3.59 -18.40
CA LYS A 342 -28.18 2.95 -19.31
C LYS A 342 -28.00 1.42 -19.33
N LEU A 343 -26.76 0.94 -19.39
CA LEU A 343 -26.47 -0.49 -19.36
C LEU A 343 -26.95 -1.14 -18.04
N ALA A 344 -26.69 -0.47 -16.91
CA ALA A 344 -27.13 -0.89 -15.59
C ALA A 344 -28.67 -0.98 -15.50
N ALA A 345 -29.40 -0.06 -16.14
CA ALA A 345 -30.87 -0.08 -16.18
C ALA A 345 -31.45 -1.27 -16.96
N VAL A 346 -30.77 -1.73 -18.02
CA VAL A 346 -31.22 -2.87 -18.85
C VAL A 346 -30.75 -4.21 -18.27
N THR A 347 -29.74 -4.21 -17.40
CA THR A 347 -29.16 -5.43 -16.80
C THR A 347 -30.20 -6.38 -16.18
N PRO A 348 -31.20 -5.93 -15.41
CA PRO A 348 -32.22 -6.84 -14.84
C PRO A 348 -33.04 -7.57 -15.90
N GLN A 349 -33.26 -6.96 -17.08
CA GLN A 349 -33.97 -7.59 -18.18
C GLN A 349 -33.13 -8.69 -18.82
N PHE A 350 -31.84 -8.43 -19.07
CA PHE A 350 -30.90 -9.46 -19.53
C PHE A 350 -30.82 -10.64 -18.57
N LEU A 351 -30.72 -10.36 -17.26
CA LEU A 351 -30.69 -11.41 -16.24
C LEU A 351 -32.00 -12.21 -16.22
N SER A 352 -33.14 -11.56 -16.48
CA SER A 352 -34.45 -12.21 -16.59
C SER A 352 -34.54 -13.16 -17.80
N HIS A 353 -33.98 -12.77 -18.95
CA HIS A 353 -33.94 -13.64 -20.13
C HIS A 353 -32.97 -14.81 -19.93
N ALA A 354 -31.80 -14.56 -19.33
CA ALA A 354 -30.88 -15.62 -18.94
C ALA A 354 -31.53 -16.61 -17.95
N GLN A 355 -32.30 -16.10 -16.98
CA GLN A 355 -33.10 -16.91 -16.07
C GLN A 355 -34.09 -17.81 -16.82
N GLN A 356 -34.88 -17.25 -17.74
CA GLN A 356 -35.87 -18.02 -18.51
C GLN A 356 -35.21 -19.14 -19.31
N ARG A 357 -34.08 -18.85 -19.96
CA ARG A 357 -33.30 -19.87 -20.69
C ARG A 357 -32.76 -20.95 -19.76
N LEU A 358 -32.17 -20.58 -18.62
CA LEU A 358 -31.60 -21.54 -17.68
C LEU A 358 -32.68 -22.38 -16.99
N LEU A 359 -33.84 -21.79 -16.66
CA LEU A 359 -34.98 -22.54 -16.12
C LEU A 359 -35.58 -23.51 -17.15
N SER A 360 -35.52 -23.20 -18.45
CA SER A 360 -35.97 -24.12 -19.49
C SER A 360 -35.05 -25.35 -19.66
N THR A 361 -33.79 -25.29 -19.21
CA THR A 361 -32.85 -26.42 -19.31
C THR A 361 -32.78 -27.27 -18.04
N LEU A 362 -33.19 -26.72 -16.89
CA LEU A 362 -33.21 -27.45 -15.61
C LEU A 362 -34.44 -28.36 -15.50
N LYS A 363 -34.23 -29.67 -15.33
CA LYS A 363 -35.31 -30.66 -15.11
C LYS A 363 -35.63 -30.89 -13.62
N HIS A 364 -34.69 -30.61 -12.71
CA HIS A 364 -34.88 -30.86 -11.27
C HIS A 364 -35.58 -29.69 -10.57
N ARG A 365 -36.73 -29.97 -9.93
CA ARG A 365 -37.53 -29.02 -9.14
C ARG A 365 -36.72 -28.29 -8.06
N GLY A 366 -35.77 -28.98 -7.44
CA GLY A 366 -34.88 -28.41 -6.44
C GLY A 366 -33.91 -27.36 -6.98
N LEU A 367 -33.26 -27.64 -8.12
CA LEU A 367 -32.37 -26.69 -8.80
C LEU A 367 -33.15 -25.49 -9.33
N ILE A 368 -34.38 -25.70 -9.81
CA ILE A 368 -35.27 -24.61 -10.23
C ILE A 368 -35.56 -23.67 -9.05
N GLN A 369 -35.93 -24.20 -7.88
CA GLN A 369 -36.23 -23.40 -6.68
C GLN A 369 -35.00 -22.67 -6.14
N PHE A 370 -33.85 -23.34 -6.12
CA PHE A 370 -32.59 -22.73 -5.70
C PHE A 370 -32.17 -21.60 -6.65
N ASN A 371 -32.18 -21.86 -7.96
CA ASN A 371 -31.79 -20.87 -8.96
C ASN A 371 -32.74 -19.65 -8.96
N ALA A 372 -34.05 -19.90 -8.82
CA ALA A 372 -35.03 -18.84 -8.65
C ALA A 372 -34.79 -18.00 -7.38
N ALA A 373 -34.42 -18.63 -6.26
CA ALA A 373 -34.10 -17.92 -5.01
C ALA A 373 -32.82 -17.08 -5.14
N VAL A 374 -31.78 -17.61 -5.78
CA VAL A 374 -30.52 -16.89 -6.04
C VAL A 374 -30.77 -15.69 -6.96
N LEU A 375 -31.51 -15.88 -8.05
CA LEU A 375 -31.80 -14.79 -8.99
C LEU A 375 -32.75 -13.74 -8.44
N TRP A 376 -33.65 -14.11 -7.52
CA TRP A 376 -34.46 -13.15 -6.78
C TRP A 376 -33.60 -12.19 -5.95
N PHE A 377 -32.46 -12.66 -5.43
CA PHE A 377 -31.48 -11.82 -4.73
C PHE A 377 -30.59 -11.02 -5.70
N ILE A 378 -30.11 -11.64 -6.79
CA ILE A 378 -29.16 -10.99 -7.71
C ILE A 378 -29.85 -9.92 -8.57
N LYS A 379 -31.04 -10.18 -9.11
CA LYS A 379 -31.73 -9.29 -10.07
C LYS A 379 -31.92 -7.84 -9.58
N PRO A 380 -32.41 -7.57 -8.36
CA PRO A 380 -32.53 -6.18 -7.86
C PRO A 380 -31.18 -5.53 -7.55
N ASN A 381 -30.12 -6.33 -7.35
CA ASN A 381 -28.77 -5.85 -7.02
C ASN A 381 -27.85 -5.72 -8.25
N ALA A 382 -28.21 -6.34 -9.38
CA ALA A 382 -27.43 -6.36 -10.60
C ALA A 382 -27.08 -4.95 -11.15
N PRO A 383 -27.97 -3.94 -11.13
CA PRO A 383 -27.65 -2.62 -11.70
C PRO A 383 -26.43 -1.95 -11.06
N TRP A 384 -26.35 -1.91 -9.73
CA TRP A 384 -25.23 -1.23 -9.06
C TRP A 384 -23.95 -2.06 -9.08
N PHE A 385 -24.07 -3.40 -9.11
CA PHE A 385 -22.93 -4.29 -9.34
C PHE A 385 -22.34 -4.10 -10.74
N MET A 386 -23.18 -3.92 -11.77
CA MET A 386 -22.70 -3.61 -13.12
C MET A 386 -21.98 -2.26 -13.19
N VAL A 387 -22.48 -1.23 -12.48
CA VAL A 387 -21.76 0.05 -12.37
C VAL A 387 -20.37 -0.18 -11.77
N LEU A 388 -20.25 -0.97 -10.70
CA LEU A 388 -18.97 -1.27 -10.06
C LEU A 388 -18.00 -1.96 -11.02
N VAL A 389 -18.43 -3.04 -11.67
CA VAL A 389 -17.58 -3.82 -12.58
C VAL A 389 -17.20 -2.99 -13.79
N CYS A 390 -18.15 -2.40 -14.51
CA CYS A 390 -17.85 -1.63 -15.71
C CYS A 390 -16.96 -0.42 -15.41
N ALA A 391 -17.20 0.31 -14.31
CA ALA A 391 -16.39 1.48 -13.98
C ALA A 391 -14.92 1.12 -13.67
N ASN A 392 -14.69 0.03 -12.93
CA ASN A 392 -13.33 -0.41 -12.59
C ASN A 392 -12.63 -1.07 -13.79
N THR A 393 -13.33 -1.94 -14.54
CA THR A 393 -12.77 -2.58 -15.74
C THR A 393 -12.42 -1.55 -16.81
N ILE A 394 -13.30 -0.59 -17.09
CA ILE A 394 -12.99 0.47 -18.07
C ILE A 394 -11.77 1.25 -17.60
N ALA A 395 -11.69 1.63 -16.33
CA ALA A 395 -10.57 2.39 -15.79
C ALA A 395 -9.22 1.66 -15.88
N GLU A 396 -9.20 0.34 -15.72
CA GLU A 396 -7.97 -0.47 -15.84
C GLU A 396 -7.41 -0.49 -17.28
N PHE A 397 -8.26 -0.34 -18.29
CA PHE A 397 -7.84 -0.25 -19.70
C PHE A 397 -7.50 1.17 -20.15
N LEU A 398 -7.62 2.18 -19.28
CA LEU A 398 -7.30 3.56 -19.63
C LEU A 398 -5.79 3.83 -19.53
N PRO A 399 -5.21 4.58 -20.49
CA PRO A 399 -3.82 5.02 -20.37
C PRO A 399 -3.60 5.95 -19.16
N ASP A 400 -2.54 5.74 -18.37
CA ASP A 400 -2.21 6.52 -17.15
C ASP A 400 -2.23 8.06 -17.33
N ARG A 401 -1.99 8.54 -18.56
CA ARG A 401 -2.05 9.96 -18.95
C ARG A 401 -3.46 10.58 -18.92
N TRP A 402 -4.52 9.78 -18.85
CA TRP A 402 -5.91 10.26 -18.82
C TRP A 402 -6.41 10.47 -17.39
N ILE A 403 -5.86 11.48 -16.72
CA ILE A 403 -6.07 11.77 -15.29
C ILE A 403 -7.56 11.90 -14.94
N ILE A 404 -8.35 12.61 -15.74
CA ILE A 404 -9.77 12.88 -15.43
C ILE A 404 -10.59 11.59 -15.57
N LEU A 405 -10.28 10.79 -16.60
CA LEU A 405 -11.06 9.60 -16.91
C LEU A 405 -10.82 8.46 -15.90
N HIS A 406 -9.65 8.45 -15.24
CA HIS A 406 -9.36 7.56 -14.11
C HIS A 406 -10.25 7.80 -12.88
N TRP A 407 -10.92 8.95 -12.76
CA TRP A 407 -11.91 9.19 -11.70
C TRP A 407 -13.18 8.34 -11.86
N LEU A 408 -13.35 7.65 -13.00
CA LEU A 408 -14.46 6.73 -13.22
C LEU A 408 -14.51 5.60 -12.16
N ALA A 409 -13.38 4.95 -11.89
CA ALA A 409 -13.29 3.86 -10.91
C ALA A 409 -13.67 4.28 -9.47
N PRO A 410 -13.11 5.36 -8.89
CA PRO A 410 -13.49 5.78 -7.54
C PRO A 410 -14.95 6.24 -7.48
N ILE A 411 -15.47 6.94 -8.49
CA ILE A 411 -16.89 7.35 -8.53
C ILE A 411 -17.81 6.13 -8.58
N GLY A 412 -17.52 5.16 -9.45
CA GLY A 412 -18.29 3.91 -9.56
C GLY A 412 -18.25 3.09 -8.27
N SER A 413 -17.08 3.02 -7.61
CA SER A 413 -16.90 2.32 -6.35
C SER A 413 -17.64 2.99 -5.19
N LEU A 414 -17.62 4.33 -5.11
CA LEU A 414 -18.38 5.10 -4.11
C LEU A 414 -19.89 4.92 -4.30
N TYR A 415 -20.38 4.96 -5.54
CA TYR A 415 -21.79 4.70 -5.85
C TYR A 415 -22.21 3.28 -5.43
N ALA A 416 -21.40 2.28 -5.77
CA ALA A 416 -21.66 0.89 -5.41
C ALA A 416 -21.62 0.67 -3.89
N ALA A 417 -20.66 1.26 -3.19
CA ALA A 417 -20.57 1.21 -1.73
C ALA A 417 -21.82 1.81 -1.07
N PHE A 418 -22.28 2.98 -1.54
CA PHE A 418 -23.52 3.60 -1.06
C PHE A 418 -24.73 2.67 -1.24
N ARG A 419 -24.88 2.04 -2.42
CA ARG A 419 -26.00 1.12 -2.69
C ARG A 419 -25.89 -0.16 -1.87
N ALA A 420 -24.69 -0.73 -1.73
CA ALA A 420 -24.46 -1.93 -0.94
C ALA A 420 -24.82 -1.70 0.53
N VAL A 421 -24.34 -0.61 1.14
CA VAL A 421 -24.68 -0.25 2.52
C VAL A 421 -26.18 -0.06 2.67
N ARG A 422 -26.84 0.62 1.73
CA ARG A 422 -28.29 0.83 1.76
C ARG A 422 -29.04 -0.49 1.78
N VAL A 423 -28.72 -1.40 0.86
CA VAL A 423 -29.36 -2.72 0.76
C VAL A 423 -29.12 -3.53 2.03
N ILE A 424 -27.90 -3.50 2.59
CA ILE A 424 -27.59 -4.20 3.85
C ILE A 424 -28.43 -3.64 4.99
N VAL A 425 -28.53 -2.32 5.14
CA VAL A 425 -29.30 -1.71 6.24
C VAL A 425 -30.80 -1.94 6.07
N GLU A 426 -31.34 -1.79 4.84
CA GLU A 426 -32.74 -2.14 4.53
C GLU A 426 -33.02 -3.61 4.87
N TRP A 427 -32.10 -4.52 4.51
CA TRP A 427 -32.21 -5.94 4.81
C TRP A 427 -32.15 -6.22 6.31
N VAL A 428 -31.20 -5.65 7.06
CA VAL A 428 -31.07 -5.81 8.52
C VAL A 428 -32.36 -5.37 9.23
N ILE A 429 -32.90 -4.21 8.85
CA ILE A 429 -34.13 -3.70 9.45
C ILE A 429 -35.32 -4.61 9.07
N ALA A 430 -35.53 -4.87 7.78
CA ALA A 430 -36.62 -5.74 7.33
C ALA A 430 -36.55 -7.14 7.95
N ARG A 431 -35.35 -7.70 8.11
CA ARG A 431 -35.12 -9.00 8.74
C ARG A 431 -35.50 -9.00 10.22
N SER A 432 -35.17 -7.94 10.94
CA SER A 432 -35.57 -7.75 12.35
C SER A 432 -37.10 -7.74 12.51
N PHE A 433 -37.84 -7.08 11.61
CA PHE A 433 -39.31 -7.06 11.61
C PHE A 433 -39.92 -8.43 11.27
N THR A 434 -39.43 -9.08 10.20
CA THR A 434 -39.96 -10.38 9.76
C THR A 434 -39.77 -11.47 10.80
N ARG A 435 -38.59 -11.54 11.43
CA ARG A 435 -38.28 -12.53 12.48
C ARG A 435 -38.97 -12.23 13.82
N SER A 436 -39.29 -10.97 14.10
CA SER A 436 -40.10 -10.60 15.28
C SER A 436 -41.61 -10.78 15.07
N GLY A 437 -42.05 -11.22 13.90
CA GLY A 437 -43.45 -11.47 13.58
C GLY A 437 -44.30 -10.18 13.52
N GLN A 438 -43.66 -9.03 13.31
CA GLN A 438 -44.35 -7.75 13.22
C GLN A 438 -44.70 -7.42 11.77
N PHE A 439 -45.95 -7.02 11.55
CA PHE A 439 -46.39 -6.54 10.25
C PHE A 439 -45.79 -5.16 9.96
N VAL A 440 -45.21 -5.01 8.77
CA VAL A 440 -44.64 -3.74 8.29
C VAL A 440 -45.71 -3.00 7.50
N SER A 441 -46.21 -1.88 8.03
CA SER A 441 -47.12 -1.00 7.29
C SER A 441 -46.36 -0.26 6.17
N SER A 442 -47.08 0.21 5.16
CA SER A 442 -46.51 1.01 4.05
C SER A 442 -45.74 2.24 4.55
N HIS A 443 -46.27 2.93 5.57
CA HIS A 443 -45.60 4.05 6.23
C HIS A 443 -44.27 3.63 6.88
N THR A 444 -44.25 2.52 7.62
CA THR A 444 -43.00 2.03 8.22
C THR A 444 -41.97 1.57 7.18
N ALA A 445 -42.40 0.98 6.06
CA ALA A 445 -41.50 0.59 4.97
C ALA A 445 -40.83 1.80 4.28
N GLN A 446 -41.59 2.88 4.06
CA GLN A 446 -41.03 4.14 3.56
C GLN A 446 -40.02 4.74 4.54
N GLN A 447 -40.33 4.72 5.83
CA GLN A 447 -39.45 5.22 6.88
C GLN A 447 -38.14 4.42 6.99
N GLN A 448 -38.21 3.08 6.88
CA GLN A 448 -37.02 2.20 6.83
C GLN A 448 -36.11 2.55 5.65
N THR A 449 -36.70 2.84 4.49
CA THR A 449 -35.96 3.23 3.28
C THR A 449 -35.23 4.56 3.49
N HIS A 450 -35.88 5.55 4.09
CA HIS A 450 -35.27 6.84 4.40
C HIS A 450 -34.17 6.73 5.46
N ASP A 451 -34.37 5.94 6.50
CA ASP A 451 -33.37 5.75 7.55
C ASP A 451 -32.15 4.98 7.02
N ALA A 452 -32.35 3.96 6.18
CA ALA A 452 -31.27 3.28 5.47
C ALA A 452 -30.50 4.23 4.54
N GLN A 453 -31.18 5.13 3.83
CA GLN A 453 -30.55 6.15 3.00
C GLN A 453 -29.67 7.10 3.82
N ARG A 454 -30.14 7.56 4.99
CA ARG A 454 -29.36 8.43 5.89
C ARG A 454 -28.10 7.74 6.40
N VAL A 455 -28.23 6.49 6.83
CA VAL A 455 -27.08 5.69 7.29
C VAL A 455 -26.09 5.47 6.15
N SER A 456 -26.58 5.19 4.94
CA SER A 456 -25.73 5.01 3.76
C SER A 456 -24.92 6.25 3.40
N TRP A 457 -25.54 7.43 3.49
CA TRP A 457 -24.81 8.70 3.32
C TRP A 457 -23.75 8.90 4.40
N LEU A 458 -24.06 8.61 5.66
CA LEU A 458 -23.10 8.73 6.76
C LEU A 458 -21.91 7.77 6.56
N VAL A 459 -22.16 6.51 6.19
CA VAL A 459 -21.10 5.53 5.90
C VAL A 459 -20.27 5.99 4.69
N LEU A 460 -20.91 6.52 3.64
CA LEU A 460 -20.21 7.06 2.48
C LEU A 460 -19.30 8.24 2.87
N LEU A 461 -19.78 9.15 3.72
CA LEU A 461 -18.98 10.26 4.25
C LEU A 461 -17.82 9.75 5.11
N CYS A 462 -18.02 8.67 5.88
CA CYS A 462 -16.94 8.02 6.64
C CYS A 462 -15.88 7.41 5.71
N ILE A 463 -16.30 6.70 4.65
CA ILE A 463 -15.40 6.16 3.62
C ILE A 463 -14.64 7.29 2.94
N LEU A 464 -15.33 8.36 2.58
CA LEU A 464 -14.73 9.53 1.95
C LEU A 464 -13.72 10.20 2.88
N GLY A 465 -14.08 10.45 4.14
CA GLY A 465 -13.18 10.98 5.17
C GLY A 465 -11.93 10.11 5.38
N TRP A 466 -12.09 8.78 5.40
CA TRP A 466 -10.96 7.84 5.46
C TRP A 466 -10.06 7.94 4.23
N THR A 467 -10.64 7.93 3.02
CA THR A 467 -9.86 8.04 1.78
C THR A 467 -9.13 9.37 1.66
N LEU A 468 -9.76 10.47 2.12
CA LEU A 468 -9.15 11.79 2.15
C LEU A 468 -7.92 11.79 3.06
N VAL A 469 -8.03 11.25 4.27
CA VAL A 469 -6.90 11.27 5.22
C VAL A 469 -5.78 10.30 4.84
N LYS A 470 -6.12 9.18 4.22
CA LYS A 470 -5.12 8.34 3.55
C LYS A 470 -4.38 9.12 2.45
N GLY A 471 -5.08 10.01 1.73
CA GLY A 471 -4.51 10.89 0.70
C GLY A 471 -3.68 12.06 1.25
N THR A 472 -4.09 12.66 2.37
CA THR A 472 -3.32 13.72 3.07
C THR A 472 -2.09 13.16 3.78
N GLY A 473 -2.14 11.87 4.09
CA GLY A 473 -1.04 11.09 4.62
C GLY A 473 -0.76 11.33 6.09
N GLY A 474 -1.69 11.84 6.91
CA GLY A 474 -1.43 12.12 8.33
C GLY A 474 -1.27 10.86 9.20
N GLY A 475 -0.20 10.79 10.01
CA GLY A 475 0.14 9.60 10.81
C GLY A 475 -0.85 9.34 11.93
N TYR A 476 -0.94 10.26 12.90
CA TYR A 476 -1.89 10.15 14.02
C TYR A 476 -3.32 10.45 13.60
N LEU A 477 -3.50 11.33 12.61
CA LEU A 477 -4.81 11.69 12.07
C LEU A 477 -5.56 10.47 11.50
N MET A 478 -4.84 9.50 10.89
CA MET A 478 -5.43 8.24 10.43
C MET A 478 -6.06 7.46 11.60
N PHE A 479 -5.32 7.24 12.68
CA PHE A 479 -5.84 6.52 13.85
C PHE A 479 -7.04 7.22 14.48
N PHE A 480 -6.97 8.54 14.63
CA PHE A 480 -8.07 9.33 15.19
C PHE A 480 -9.35 9.24 14.34
N ILE A 481 -9.21 9.26 13.01
CA ILE A 481 -10.36 9.15 12.10
C ILE A 481 -10.95 7.74 12.09
N ILE A 482 -10.13 6.70 12.22
CA ILE A 482 -10.67 5.34 12.40
C ILE A 482 -11.48 5.26 13.69
N LEU A 483 -11.00 5.83 14.79
CA LEU A 483 -11.76 5.89 16.05
C LEU A 483 -13.04 6.69 15.90
N LEU A 484 -13.00 7.84 15.21
CA LEU A 484 -14.17 8.67 14.95
C LEU A 484 -15.20 7.93 14.08
N ILE A 485 -14.76 7.24 13.02
CA ILE A 485 -15.62 6.42 12.16
C ILE A 485 -16.23 5.30 12.98
N ALA A 486 -15.43 4.58 13.79
CA ALA A 486 -15.94 3.51 14.64
C ALA A 486 -17.00 4.04 15.62
N LEU A 487 -16.76 5.19 16.25
CA LEU A 487 -17.71 5.87 17.15
C LEU A 487 -19.00 6.27 16.40
N LEU A 488 -18.88 6.85 15.21
CA LEU A 488 -20.04 7.26 14.40
C LEU A 488 -20.87 6.04 13.97
N LEU A 489 -20.22 4.99 13.47
CA LEU A 489 -20.90 3.75 13.10
C LEU A 489 -21.58 3.12 14.33
N TRP A 490 -20.90 3.10 15.47
CA TRP A 490 -21.46 2.63 16.73
C TRP A 490 -22.71 3.43 17.15
N ALA A 491 -22.62 4.76 17.11
CA ALA A 491 -23.72 5.65 17.44
C ALA A 491 -24.90 5.49 16.48
N THR A 492 -24.65 5.31 15.18
CA THR A 492 -25.73 5.07 14.19
C THR A 492 -26.43 3.74 14.42
N LEU A 493 -25.70 2.68 14.75
CA LEU A 493 -26.31 1.39 15.06
C LEU A 493 -27.13 1.47 16.34
N LEU A 494 -26.61 2.15 17.37
CA LEU A 494 -27.34 2.38 18.61
C LEU A 494 -28.62 3.19 18.37
N TRP A 495 -28.55 4.25 17.55
CA TRP A 495 -29.70 5.05 17.16
C TRP A 495 -30.76 4.21 16.42
N LEU A 496 -30.35 3.38 15.45
CA LEU A 496 -31.24 2.43 14.76
C LEU A 496 -31.93 1.48 15.75
N MET A 497 -31.17 0.93 16.70
CA MET A 497 -31.69 0.02 17.71
C MET A 497 -32.70 0.70 18.64
N LEU A 498 -32.43 1.94 19.06
CA LEU A 498 -33.35 2.71 19.91
C LEU A 498 -34.63 3.11 19.15
N ARG A 499 -34.49 3.45 17.87
CA ARG A 499 -35.62 3.81 17.00
C ARG A 499 -36.56 2.64 16.72
N TYR A 500 -36.04 1.43 16.59
CA TYR A 500 -36.81 0.19 16.37
C TYR A 500 -36.82 -0.75 17.58
N ARG A 501 -36.78 -0.18 18.79
CA ARG A 501 -36.59 -0.91 20.07
C ARG A 501 -37.46 -2.15 20.22
N ASP A 502 -38.75 -2.05 19.89
CA ASP A 502 -39.70 -3.15 20.07
C ASP A 502 -39.43 -4.33 19.13
N SER A 503 -39.11 -4.04 17.87
CA SER A 503 -38.77 -5.06 16.86
C SER A 503 -37.42 -5.70 17.17
N VAL A 504 -36.43 -4.88 17.55
CA VAL A 504 -35.06 -5.32 17.84
C VAL A 504 -35.00 -6.18 19.10
N SER A 505 -35.72 -5.80 20.17
CA SER A 505 -35.75 -6.59 21.40
C SER A 505 -36.38 -7.98 21.19
N ARG A 506 -37.47 -8.06 20.40
CA ARG A 506 -38.08 -9.35 20.02
C ARG A 506 -37.18 -10.17 19.09
N PHE A 507 -36.45 -9.53 18.20
CA PHE A 507 -35.48 -10.20 17.34
C PHE A 507 -34.31 -10.80 18.14
N LEU A 508 -33.74 -10.04 19.07
CA LEU A 508 -32.68 -10.54 19.96
C LEU A 508 -33.16 -11.74 20.79
N LEU A 509 -34.41 -11.72 21.24
CA LEU A 509 -35.05 -12.85 21.91
C LEU A 509 -35.19 -14.08 21.03
N TYR A 510 -35.58 -13.88 19.77
CA TYR A 510 -35.63 -14.95 18.77
C TYR A 510 -34.26 -15.57 18.56
N ALA A 511 -33.23 -14.73 18.39
CA ALA A 511 -31.84 -15.19 18.21
C ALA A 511 -31.29 -15.91 19.46
N ALA A 512 -31.77 -15.57 20.66
CA ALA A 512 -31.44 -16.25 21.92
C ALA A 512 -32.23 -17.55 22.16
N GLY A 513 -33.06 -18.01 21.20
CA GLY A 513 -33.76 -19.29 21.28
C GLY A 513 -34.99 -19.34 22.20
N ARG A 514 -35.43 -18.20 22.76
CA ARG A 514 -36.54 -18.15 23.75
C ARG A 514 -37.95 -18.03 23.15
N GLY A 515 -38.07 -18.14 21.82
CA GLY A 515 -39.33 -18.04 21.08
C GLY A 515 -39.91 -16.62 21.00
N THR A 516 -40.78 -16.36 20.03
CA THR A 516 -41.40 -15.03 19.80
C THR A 516 -42.52 -14.69 20.79
N ALA A 517 -42.94 -15.64 21.64
CA ALA A 517 -44.11 -15.52 22.50
C ALA A 517 -43.85 -14.83 23.85
N LYS A 518 -42.60 -14.84 24.36
CA LYS A 518 -42.25 -14.11 25.58
C LYS A 518 -42.02 -12.64 25.24
N LYS A 519 -42.94 -11.76 25.65
CA LYS A 519 -42.67 -10.32 25.71
C LYS A 519 -41.55 -10.13 26.73
N LEU A 520 -40.31 -9.88 26.30
CA LEU A 520 -39.38 -9.23 27.22
C LEU A 520 -39.98 -7.88 27.54
N ASP A 521 -40.01 -7.52 28.81
CA ASP A 521 -40.26 -6.14 29.16
C ASP A 521 -39.12 -5.31 28.55
N PRO A 522 -39.38 -4.44 27.54
CA PRO A 522 -38.33 -3.71 26.83
C PRO A 522 -37.46 -2.89 27.78
N GLN A 523 -37.95 -2.60 29.00
CA GLN A 523 -37.21 -1.96 30.09
C GLN A 523 -36.13 -2.85 30.72
N THR A 524 -36.33 -4.18 30.82
CA THR A 524 -35.33 -5.11 31.37
C THR A 524 -34.20 -5.44 30.40
N ALA A 525 -34.45 -5.42 29.09
CA ALA A 525 -33.42 -5.68 28.08
C ALA A 525 -32.38 -4.55 28.03
N GLN A 526 -32.86 -3.30 27.99
CA GLN A 526 -32.03 -2.09 27.82
C GLN A 526 -31.70 -1.43 29.15
N ARG A 527 -30.97 -2.14 30.03
CA ARG A 527 -30.32 -1.45 31.14
C ARG A 527 -29.23 -0.53 30.58
N TRP A 528 -29.16 0.71 31.06
CA TRP A 528 -28.23 1.74 30.55
C TRP A 528 -26.75 1.27 30.53
N TRP A 529 -26.34 0.42 31.47
CA TRP A 529 -24.98 -0.12 31.52
C TRP A 529 -24.65 -1.16 30.43
N MET A 530 -25.66 -1.72 29.74
CA MET A 530 -25.47 -2.64 28.61
C MET A 530 -25.47 -1.95 27.25
N LEU A 531 -25.86 -0.67 27.16
CA LEU A 531 -25.82 0.13 25.93
C LEU A 531 -24.49 0.04 25.14
N PRO A 532 -23.29 -0.02 25.76
CA PRO A 532 -22.02 -0.18 25.03
C PRO A 532 -21.74 -1.60 24.52
N ILE A 533 -22.62 -2.58 24.74
CA ILE A 533 -22.46 -3.95 24.22
C ILE A 533 -23.59 -4.29 23.21
N TRP A 534 -24.71 -3.58 23.30
CA TRP A 534 -25.92 -3.81 22.50
C TRP A 534 -25.70 -3.81 20.98
N PRO A 535 -24.97 -2.85 20.40
CA PRO A 535 -24.63 -2.87 18.99
C PRO A 535 -23.90 -4.14 18.54
N LEU A 536 -22.96 -4.63 19.36
CA LEU A 536 -22.22 -5.86 19.06
C LEU A 536 -23.14 -7.08 19.10
N LEU A 537 -24.00 -7.20 20.12
CA LEU A 537 -24.99 -8.28 20.22
C LEU A 537 -25.97 -8.27 19.05
N PHE A 538 -26.36 -7.10 18.57
CA PHE A 538 -27.26 -6.95 17.43
C PHE A 538 -26.63 -7.47 16.13
N VAL A 539 -25.37 -7.14 15.88
CA VAL A 539 -24.61 -7.67 14.73
C VAL A 539 -24.43 -9.18 14.85
N LEU A 540 -24.04 -9.67 16.04
CA LEU A 540 -23.88 -11.11 16.31
C LEU A 540 -25.18 -11.89 16.09
N ALA A 541 -26.32 -11.35 16.52
CA ALA A 541 -27.64 -11.94 16.31
C ALA A 541 -28.04 -12.01 14.83
N HIS A 542 -27.67 -11.01 14.03
CA HIS A 542 -27.88 -11.05 12.58
C HIS A 542 -26.96 -12.08 11.91
N LEU A 543 -25.70 -12.16 12.32
CA LEU A 543 -24.76 -13.17 11.82
C LEU A 543 -25.25 -14.58 12.14
N SER A 544 -25.72 -14.84 13.37
CA SER A 544 -26.27 -16.14 13.75
C SER A 544 -27.54 -16.48 12.96
N ASP A 545 -28.47 -15.53 12.77
CA ASP A 545 -29.66 -15.77 11.92
C ASP A 545 -29.29 -16.09 10.48
N VAL A 546 -28.29 -15.42 9.89
CA VAL A 546 -27.80 -15.73 8.53
C VAL A 546 -27.27 -17.15 8.46
N VAL A 547 -26.43 -17.54 9.41
CA VAL A 547 -25.84 -18.90 9.46
C VAL A 547 -26.93 -19.95 9.63
N ILE A 548 -27.86 -19.75 10.56
CA ILE A 548 -28.98 -20.68 10.81
C ILE A 548 -29.89 -20.77 9.57
N HIS A 549 -30.21 -19.65 8.93
CA HIS A 549 -31.04 -19.63 7.73
C HIS A 549 -30.34 -20.28 6.54
N LEU A 550 -29.03 -20.05 6.37
CA LEU A 550 -28.23 -20.71 5.35
C LEU A 550 -28.19 -22.22 5.58
N HIS A 551 -27.97 -22.66 6.83
CA HIS A 551 -28.02 -24.06 7.22
C HIS A 551 -29.38 -24.70 6.88
N GLN A 552 -30.48 -24.03 7.23
CA GLN A 552 -31.86 -24.48 6.90
C GLN A 552 -32.09 -24.62 5.39
N LYS A 553 -31.55 -23.69 4.58
CA LYS A 553 -31.68 -23.74 3.11
C LYS A 553 -30.77 -24.80 2.47
N LEU A 554 -29.58 -25.02 3.03
CA LEU A 554 -28.64 -26.03 2.54
C LEU A 554 -29.06 -27.46 2.91
N LEU A 555 -29.85 -27.67 3.96
CA LEU A 555 -30.46 -28.97 4.31
C LEU A 555 -31.34 -29.56 3.20
N PHE A 556 -31.72 -28.79 2.18
CA PHE A 556 -32.39 -29.27 0.98
C PHE A 556 -31.47 -30.11 0.07
N PHE A 557 -30.15 -29.90 0.11
CA PHE A 557 -29.20 -30.69 -0.66
C PHE A 557 -28.81 -31.96 0.10
N ASP A 558 -29.03 -33.13 -0.50
CA ASP A 558 -28.74 -34.42 0.14
C ASP A 558 -27.26 -34.60 0.54
N THR A 559 -26.35 -34.03 -0.23
CA THR A 559 -24.91 -34.00 0.09
C THR A 559 -24.62 -33.18 1.35
N TYR A 560 -25.21 -31.98 1.49
CA TYR A 560 -25.05 -31.17 2.69
C TYR A 560 -25.77 -31.79 3.90
N ARG A 561 -26.96 -32.36 3.70
CA ARG A 561 -27.74 -33.03 4.73
C ARG A 561 -26.97 -34.23 5.32
N SER A 562 -26.39 -35.07 4.46
CA SER A 562 -25.59 -36.21 4.91
C SER A 562 -24.31 -35.79 5.67
N VAL A 563 -23.64 -34.72 5.23
CA VAL A 563 -22.47 -34.16 5.94
C VAL A 563 -22.87 -33.53 7.28
N SER A 564 -23.97 -32.78 7.33
CA SER A 564 -24.51 -32.19 8.57
C SER A 564 -24.87 -33.26 9.60
N VAL A 565 -25.55 -34.33 9.18
CA VAL A 565 -25.90 -35.47 10.04
C VAL A 565 -24.64 -36.20 10.53
N LYS A 566 -23.62 -36.37 9.68
CA LYS A 566 -22.33 -36.94 10.10
C LYS A 566 -21.63 -36.06 11.15
N LEU A 567 -21.58 -34.75 10.95
CA LEU A 567 -21.03 -33.79 11.92
C LEU A 567 -21.80 -33.79 13.23
N MET A 568 -23.14 -33.85 13.18
CA MET A 568 -23.98 -33.91 14.37
C MET A 568 -23.83 -35.24 15.12
N ARG A 569 -23.69 -36.37 14.41
CA ARG A 569 -23.33 -37.66 15.01
C ARG A 569 -21.94 -37.64 15.64
N ILE A 570 -20.96 -37.02 15.00
CA ILE A 570 -19.60 -36.87 15.58
C ILE A 570 -19.65 -36.01 16.85
N ARG A 571 -20.40 -34.92 16.84
CA ARG A 571 -20.58 -34.06 18.01
C ARG A 571 -21.32 -34.79 19.15
N LEU A 572 -22.42 -35.47 18.85
CA LEU A 572 -23.17 -36.27 19.82
C LEU A 572 -22.35 -37.46 20.34
N ALA A 573 -21.54 -38.10 19.48
CA ALA A 573 -20.62 -39.14 19.89
C ALA A 573 -19.45 -38.61 20.71
N ALA A 574 -19.05 -37.34 20.52
CA ALA A 574 -18.07 -36.67 21.37
C ALA A 574 -18.66 -36.26 22.72
N GLU A 575 -19.86 -35.66 22.73
CA GLU A 575 -20.60 -35.30 23.94
C GLU A 575 -20.96 -36.55 24.79
N ALA A 576 -21.39 -37.65 24.17
CA ALA A 576 -21.66 -38.91 24.86
C ALA A 576 -20.39 -39.57 25.42
N LYS A 577 -19.26 -39.42 24.73
CA LYS A 577 -17.96 -39.93 25.21
C LYS A 577 -17.38 -39.11 26.37
N ASP A 578 -17.77 -37.84 26.47
CA ASP A 578 -17.47 -36.99 27.62
C ASP A 578 -18.43 -37.29 28.80
N GLU A 579 -19.71 -37.59 28.56
CA GLU A 579 -20.67 -38.00 29.61
C GLU A 579 -20.36 -39.40 30.19
N GLU A 580 -19.84 -40.35 29.42
CA GLU A 580 -19.33 -41.64 29.94
C GLU A 580 -18.15 -41.49 30.93
N SER A 581 -17.54 -40.30 31.02
CA SER A 581 -16.48 -40.01 31.99
C SER A 581 -16.95 -39.29 33.27
N ALA A 582 -18.23 -38.94 33.38
CA ALA A 582 -18.81 -38.28 34.55
C ALA A 582 -20.10 -38.97 35.01
N GLU A 583 -19.94 -39.85 36.00
CA GLU A 583 -20.96 -40.43 36.90
C GLU A 583 -21.96 -41.44 36.30
N GLY A 584 -21.90 -42.66 36.84
CA GLY A 584 -22.94 -43.65 36.68
C GLY A 584 -24.16 -43.29 37.53
N ASP A 585 -25.31 -43.18 36.88
CA ASP A 585 -26.60 -43.38 37.53
C ASP A 585 -27.53 -44.09 36.54
N ASP A 586 -27.91 -45.32 36.93
CA ASP A 586 -28.80 -46.20 36.19
C ASP A 586 -30.22 -45.63 36.21
N SER A 587 -30.60 -44.90 35.16
CA SER A 587 -32.01 -44.72 34.81
C SER A 587 -32.25 -45.13 33.36
N LEU A 588 -33.13 -46.10 33.18
CA LEU A 588 -33.54 -46.71 31.91
C LEU A 588 -33.87 -45.59 30.88
N PRO A 589 -33.32 -45.65 29.65
CA PRO A 589 -33.57 -44.58 28.69
C PRO A 589 -34.95 -44.76 28.07
N ASP A 590 -35.87 -43.83 28.35
CA ASP A 590 -36.89 -43.47 27.37
C ASP A 590 -36.13 -43.09 26.09
N GLU A 591 -36.46 -43.74 24.97
CA GLU A 591 -35.76 -43.59 23.69
C GLU A 591 -35.66 -42.12 23.25
N SER A 592 -34.56 -41.46 23.62
CA SER A 592 -34.29 -40.08 23.23
C SER A 592 -33.76 -40.06 21.80
N TYR A 593 -34.14 -39.02 21.05
CA TYR A 593 -33.78 -38.85 19.63
C TYR A 593 -32.26 -38.89 19.38
N SER A 594 -31.45 -38.52 20.38
CA SER A 594 -29.98 -38.63 20.37
C SER A 594 -29.51 -40.09 20.30
N ASP A 595 -30.14 -40.96 21.08
CA ASP A 595 -29.81 -42.39 21.14
C ASP A 595 -30.20 -43.10 19.83
N TRP A 596 -31.33 -42.72 19.25
CA TRP A 596 -31.74 -43.16 17.91
C TRP A 596 -30.79 -42.68 16.80
N MET A 597 -30.26 -41.45 16.89
CA MET A 597 -29.31 -40.90 15.90
C MET A 597 -27.93 -41.58 15.93
N LEU A 598 -27.52 -42.13 17.09
CA LEU A 598 -26.28 -42.87 17.27
C LEU A 598 -26.41 -44.36 16.91
N ARG A 599 -27.62 -44.94 16.96
CA ARG A 599 -27.87 -46.32 16.51
C ARG A 599 -27.57 -46.43 15.00
N ASN A 600 -26.59 -47.27 14.69
CA ASN A 600 -26.05 -47.46 13.35
C ASN A 600 -27.02 -48.27 12.46
N ASN A 601 -28.17 -47.70 12.10
CA ASN A 601 -29.07 -48.31 11.13
C ASN A 601 -28.51 -48.11 9.72
N LYS A 602 -27.76 -49.11 9.25
CA LYS A 602 -27.19 -49.21 7.90
C LYS A 602 -28.22 -49.04 6.77
N ALA A 603 -29.51 -49.20 7.05
CA ALA A 603 -30.58 -49.25 6.05
C ALA A 603 -30.86 -47.93 5.28
N TRP A 604 -30.35 -46.77 5.70
CA TRP A 604 -30.63 -45.48 5.03
C TRP A 604 -29.42 -44.86 4.32
N ILE A 605 -28.22 -45.44 4.46
CA ILE A 605 -26.97 -44.88 3.91
C ILE A 605 -26.57 -45.54 2.57
N ASP A 606 -27.13 -46.69 2.21
CA ASP A 606 -26.80 -47.37 0.94
C ASP A 606 -27.45 -46.75 -0.31
N ALA A 607 -28.12 -45.59 -0.19
CA ALA A 607 -28.80 -45.00 -1.34
C ALA A 607 -27.88 -44.21 -2.28
N PHE A 608 -26.69 -43.74 -1.88
CA PHE A 608 -25.75 -43.07 -2.81
C PHE A 608 -24.31 -43.16 -2.31
N ASP A 609 -23.64 -44.24 -2.68
CA ASP A 609 -22.19 -44.35 -2.58
C ASP A 609 -21.53 -43.54 -3.72
N ILE A 610 -20.71 -42.56 -3.35
CA ILE A 610 -20.01 -41.63 -4.25
C ILE A 610 -18.89 -42.35 -5.05
N SER A 611 -18.67 -43.64 -4.79
CA SER A 611 -17.76 -44.49 -5.56
C SER A 611 -18.23 -44.84 -6.99
N THR A 612 -19.45 -44.48 -7.39
CA THR A 612 -20.02 -44.81 -8.72
C THR A 612 -20.15 -43.63 -9.70
N VAL A 613 -19.71 -42.42 -9.34
CA VAL A 613 -19.71 -41.26 -10.26
C VAL A 613 -18.35 -40.54 -10.24
N LEU A 614 -17.29 -41.28 -10.56
CA LEU A 614 -16.03 -40.74 -11.08
C LEU A 614 -15.73 -41.40 -12.43
#